data_AF-A0A3M6KEZ0-F1
#
_entry.id   AF-A0A3M6KEZ0-F1
#
_cell.length_a   1.000
_cell.length_b   1.000
_cell.length_c   1.000
_cell.angle_alpha   90.00
_cell.angle_beta   90.00
_cell.angle_gamma   90.00
#
_symmetry.space_group_name_H-M   'P 1'
#
loop_
_entity.id
_entity.type
_entity.pdbx_description
1 polymer ?
#
loop_
_entity_poly.entity_id
_entity_poly.type
_entity_poly.pdbx_seq_one_letter_code
_entity_poly.pdbx_strand_id
1 'polypeptide(L)'
;MRASQFITEVIDSDATNELDTFIMNNEELYRRRFMPIISNIKRKLAKGVYDHEKAQKLWMYLIDDAAKEYVKEYGSQQDDVKDMFPKETRLHLASVISQRELDNIKAGEYDAPKGTVS
;
A
#
# COMPACT_ATOMS: atom_id res chain seq x y z
N MET A 1 -26.55 15.36 -0.92
CA MET A 1 -25.56 14.26 -0.87
C MET A 1 -24.43 14.60 -1.83
N ARG A 2 -23.17 14.52 -1.40
CA ARG A 2 -22.00 14.89 -2.23
C ARG A 2 -21.58 13.68 -3.08
N ALA A 3 -21.29 13.86 -4.36
CA ALA A 3 -20.88 12.80 -5.28
C ALA A 3 -19.69 11.96 -4.78
N SER A 4 -18.82 12.56 -3.96
CA SER A 4 -17.72 11.86 -3.29
C SER A 4 -18.18 10.76 -2.31
N GLN A 5 -19.37 10.88 -1.72
CA GLN A 5 -19.93 9.89 -0.79
C GLN A 5 -20.51 8.67 -1.53
N PHE A 6 -20.99 8.85 -2.77
CA PHE A 6 -21.43 7.74 -3.61
C PHE A 6 -20.25 6.93 -4.18
N ILE A 7 -19.10 7.56 -4.42
CA ILE A 7 -17.89 6.84 -4.88
C ILE A 7 -17.39 5.88 -3.80
N THR A 8 -17.54 6.22 -2.51
CA THR A 8 -17.06 5.38 -1.40
C THR A 8 -17.92 4.13 -1.19
N GLU A 9 -19.20 4.13 -1.57
CA GLU A 9 -20.09 2.96 -1.50
C GLU A 9 -19.91 1.96 -2.67
N VAL A 10 -19.18 2.34 -3.73
CA VAL A 10 -18.88 1.48 -4.90
C VAL A 10 -17.39 1.13 -4.97
N ILE A 11 -16.66 1.25 -3.87
CA ILE A 11 -15.32 0.67 -3.76
C ILE A 11 -15.51 -0.74 -3.19
N ASP A 12 -15.06 -1.73 -3.96
CA ASP A 12 -15.04 -3.11 -3.51
C ASP A 12 -14.08 -3.24 -2.32
N SER A 13 -14.67 -3.21 -1.12
CA SER A 13 -13.93 -3.33 0.14
C SER A 13 -13.29 -4.70 0.27
N ASP A 14 -13.89 -5.73 -0.31
CA ASP A 14 -13.39 -7.09 -0.24
C ASP A 14 -12.13 -7.23 -1.10
N ALA A 15 -12.17 -6.76 -2.34
CA ALA A 15 -10.99 -6.71 -3.21
C ALA A 15 -9.86 -5.83 -2.63
N THR A 16 -10.22 -4.73 -1.96
CA THR A 16 -9.23 -3.88 -1.27
C THR A 16 -8.54 -4.64 -0.13
N ASN A 17 -9.32 -5.27 0.75
CA ASN A 17 -8.82 -6.00 1.91
C ASN A 17 -8.02 -7.24 1.50
N GLU A 18 -8.45 -7.92 0.44
CA GLU A 18 -7.75 -9.07 -0.13
C GLU A 18 -6.37 -8.68 -0.66
N LEU A 19 -6.28 -7.62 -1.46
CA LEU A 19 -4.99 -7.18 -2.00
C LEU A 19 -4.06 -6.64 -0.90
N ASP A 20 -4.59 -5.95 0.11
CA ASP A 20 -3.80 -5.53 1.29
C ASP A 20 -3.25 -6.76 2.04
N THR A 21 -4.11 -7.75 2.28
CA THR A 21 -3.73 -9.00 2.95
C THR A 21 -2.66 -9.76 2.17
N PHE A 22 -2.79 -9.82 0.84
CA PHE A 22 -1.78 -10.41 -0.03
C PHE A 22 -0.43 -9.69 0.09
N ILE A 23 -0.43 -8.35 0.07
CA ILE A 23 0.80 -7.55 0.25
C ILE A 23 1.46 -7.85 1.60
N MET A 24 0.68 -7.89 2.68
CA MET A 24 1.21 -8.09 4.04
C MET A 24 1.76 -9.51 4.27
N ASN A 25 1.22 -10.50 3.57
CA ASN A 25 1.66 -11.90 3.68
C ASN A 25 2.78 -12.28 2.71
N ASN A 26 3.14 -11.40 1.77
CA ASN A 26 4.18 -11.67 0.77
C ASN A 26 5.54 -11.10 1.23
N GLU A 27 6.40 -11.98 1.75
CA GLU A 27 7.74 -11.62 2.25
C GLU A 27 8.62 -10.93 1.19
N GLU A 28 8.50 -11.36 -0.07
CA GLU A 28 9.27 -10.79 -1.16
C GLU A 28 8.85 -9.35 -1.45
N LEU A 29 7.54 -9.07 -1.55
CA LEU A 29 7.00 -7.71 -1.69
C LEU A 29 7.40 -6.84 -0.50
N TYR A 30 7.33 -7.41 0.72
CA TYR A 30 7.70 -6.72 1.94
C TYR A 30 9.16 -6.25 1.90
N ARG A 31 10.07 -7.17 1.57
CA ARG A 31 11.51 -6.91 1.48
C ARG A 31 11.88 -5.99 0.32
N ARG A 32 11.32 -6.22 -0.88
CA ARG A 32 11.77 -5.56 -2.13
C ARG A 32 11.11 -4.20 -2.39
N ARG A 33 9.94 -3.93 -1.80
CA ARG A 33 9.18 -2.69 -1.99
C ARG A 33 8.77 -2.03 -0.69
N PHE A 34 8.06 -2.74 0.19
CA PHE A 34 7.40 -2.14 1.36
C PHE A 34 8.40 -1.44 2.29
N MET A 35 9.40 -2.16 2.80
CA MET A 35 10.40 -1.58 3.72
C MET A 35 11.25 -0.46 3.11
N PRO A 36 11.67 -0.53 1.83
CA PRO A 36 12.27 0.61 1.14
C PRO A 36 11.38 1.86 1.09
N ILE A 37 10.07 1.72 0.88
CA ILE A 37 9.12 2.84 0.88
C ILE A 37 9.04 3.44 2.30
N ILE A 38 8.89 2.62 3.34
CA ILE A 38 8.92 3.06 4.74
C ILE A 38 10.20 3.86 5.03
N SER A 39 11.36 3.32 4.66
CA SER A 39 12.66 3.98 4.86
C SER A 39 12.76 5.33 4.14
N ASN A 40 12.16 5.44 2.95
CA ASN A 40 12.08 6.70 2.21
C ASN A 40 11.22 7.72 2.95
N ILE A 41 10.03 7.31 3.40
CA ILE A 41 9.08 8.17 4.12
C ILE A 41 9.70 8.67 5.42
N LYS A 42 10.31 7.80 6.24
CA LYS A 42 11.04 8.18 7.47
C LYS A 42 12.09 9.26 7.18
N ARG A 43 12.89 9.08 6.12
CA ARG A 43 13.92 10.05 5.71
C ARG A 43 13.31 11.39 5.29
N LYS A 44 12.17 11.39 4.62
CA LYS A 44 11.48 12.61 4.17
C LYS A 44 10.85 13.37 5.33
N LEU A 45 10.26 12.65 6.29
CA LEU A 45 9.75 13.21 7.55
C LEU A 45 10.88 13.86 8.36
N ALA A 46 12.00 13.17 8.54
CA ALA A 46 13.17 13.70 9.26
C ALA A 46 13.75 14.97 8.61
N LYS A 47 13.59 15.11 7.29
CA LYS A 47 14.02 16.30 6.53
C LYS A 47 12.94 17.40 6.45
N GLY A 48 11.74 17.18 6.98
CA GLY A 48 10.62 18.13 6.88
C GLY A 48 10.09 18.33 5.45
N VAL A 49 10.37 17.40 4.52
CA VAL A 49 9.98 17.50 3.10
C VAL A 49 9.04 16.36 2.69
N TYR A 50 8.34 15.77 3.65
CA TYR A 50 7.34 14.76 3.39
C TYR A 50 6.15 15.36 2.63
N ASP A 51 5.68 14.61 1.63
CA ASP A 51 4.56 14.98 0.76
C ASP A 51 3.67 13.74 0.66
N HIS A 52 2.44 13.87 1.17
CA HIS A 52 1.53 12.73 1.31
C HIS A 52 1.04 12.22 -0.05
N GLU A 53 0.81 13.10 -1.02
CA GLU A 53 0.40 12.70 -2.38
C GLU A 53 1.53 11.96 -3.10
N LYS A 54 2.78 12.38 -2.90
CA LYS A 54 3.95 11.64 -3.42
C LYS A 54 4.10 10.27 -2.75
N ALA A 55 3.79 10.15 -1.45
CA ALA A 55 3.81 8.87 -0.77
C ALA A 55 2.76 7.91 -1.33
N GLN A 56 1.53 8.36 -1.58
CA GLN A 56 0.49 7.56 -2.23
C GLN A 56 0.94 7.03 -3.60
N LYS A 57 1.62 7.87 -4.41
CA LYS A 57 2.22 7.43 -5.69
C LYS A 57 3.31 6.37 -5.53
N LEU A 58 4.10 6.42 -4.46
CA LEU A 58 5.09 5.38 -4.17
C LEU A 58 4.41 4.05 -3.83
N TRP A 59 3.36 4.09 -3.01
CA TRP A 59 2.57 2.91 -2.66
C TRP A 59 1.88 2.27 -3.87
N MET A 60 1.43 3.08 -4.84
CA MET A 60 0.87 2.56 -6.10
C MET A 60 1.83 1.63 -6.84
N TYR A 61 3.16 1.86 -6.83
CA TYR A 61 4.09 0.94 -7.48
C TYR A 61 4.15 -0.43 -6.78
N LEU A 62 4.02 -0.48 -5.45
CA LEU A 62 3.89 -1.73 -4.71
C LEU A 62 2.57 -2.42 -5.06
N ILE A 63 1.47 -1.68 -5.01
CA ILE A 63 0.12 -2.22 -5.22
C ILE A 63 -0.03 -2.75 -6.66
N ASP A 64 0.52 -2.06 -7.65
CA ASP A 64 0.48 -2.50 -9.05
C ASP A 64 1.32 -3.76 -9.29
N ASP A 65 2.47 -3.88 -8.62
CA ASP A 65 3.29 -5.09 -8.64
C ASP A 65 2.54 -6.25 -7.95
N ALA A 66 1.94 -5.99 -6.79
CA ALA A 66 1.19 -6.98 -6.01
C ALA A 66 -0.06 -7.48 -6.75
N ALA A 67 -0.82 -6.59 -7.39
CA ALA A 67 -1.99 -6.97 -8.16
C ALA A 67 -1.63 -7.88 -9.34
N LYS A 68 -0.51 -7.62 -10.02
CA LYS A 68 -0.01 -8.49 -11.09
C LYS A 68 0.41 -9.87 -10.57
N GLU A 69 1.08 -9.91 -9.42
CA GLU A 69 1.45 -11.18 -8.77
C GLU A 69 0.21 -11.96 -8.35
N TYR A 70 -0.77 -11.30 -7.73
CA TYR A 70 -2.03 -11.92 -7.33
C TYR A 70 -2.76 -12.54 -8.52
N VAL A 71 -2.97 -11.78 -9.60
CA VAL A 71 -3.67 -12.29 -10.81
C VAL A 71 -2.93 -13.48 -11.40
N LYS A 72 -1.60 -13.46 -11.39
CA LYS A 72 -0.79 -14.58 -11.87
C LYS A 72 -0.93 -15.84 -11.01
N GLU A 73 -1.10 -15.69 -9.70
CA GLU A 73 -1.19 -16.81 -8.75
C GLU A 73 -2.62 -17.37 -8.62
N TYR A 74 -3.63 -16.51 -8.59
CA TYR A 74 -5.01 -16.88 -8.24
C TYR A 74 -6.02 -16.63 -9.37
N GLY A 75 -5.65 -15.85 -10.39
CA GLY A 75 -6.49 -15.59 -11.55
C GLY A 75 -6.48 -16.75 -12.56
N SER A 76 -7.45 -16.70 -13.47
CA SER A 76 -7.51 -17.54 -14.66
C SER A 76 -6.84 -16.86 -15.86
N GLN A 77 -6.68 -17.58 -16.97
CA GLN A 77 -6.06 -17.02 -18.19
C GLN A 77 -6.78 -15.82 -18.80
N GLN A 78 -8.06 -15.63 -18.45
CA GLN A 78 -8.84 -14.49 -18.93
C GLN A 78 -8.87 -13.31 -17.95
N ASP A 79 -8.35 -13.47 -16.73
CA ASP A 79 -8.38 -12.43 -15.72
C ASP A 79 -7.21 -11.46 -15.90
N ASP A 80 -7.51 -10.16 -15.77
CA ASP A 80 -6.54 -9.08 -15.80
C ASP A 80 -6.64 -8.27 -14.50
N VAL A 81 -5.58 -7.54 -14.17
CA VAL A 81 -5.50 -6.66 -13.01
C VAL A 81 -6.65 -5.66 -12.99
N LYS A 82 -7.04 -5.11 -14.14
CA LYS A 82 -8.14 -4.12 -14.20
C LYS A 82 -9.51 -4.72 -13.84
N ASP A 83 -9.67 -6.04 -14.00
CA ASP A 83 -10.93 -6.74 -13.79
C ASP A 83 -11.04 -7.17 -12.32
N MET A 84 -9.96 -7.71 -11.74
CA MET A 84 -9.90 -8.11 -10.33
C MET A 84 -9.63 -6.93 -9.38
N PHE A 85 -8.79 -5.98 -9.80
CA PHE A 85 -8.40 -4.81 -9.03
C PHE A 85 -8.46 -3.54 -9.89
N PRO A 86 -9.68 -3.00 -10.11
CA PRO A 86 -9.88 -1.74 -10.79
C PRO A 86 -8.97 -0.63 -10.26
N LYS A 87 -8.66 0.34 -11.12
CA LYS A 87 -7.70 1.40 -10.76
C LYS A 87 -8.14 2.17 -9.52
N GLU A 88 -9.43 2.39 -9.38
CA GLU A 88 -10.08 3.06 -8.25
C GLU A 88 -9.84 2.30 -6.94
N THR A 89 -9.97 0.96 -6.96
CA THR A 89 -9.65 0.08 -5.83
C THR A 89 -8.18 0.20 -5.44
N ARG A 90 -7.26 0.16 -6.42
CA ARG A 90 -5.82 0.30 -6.14
C ARG A 90 -5.46 1.68 -5.60
N LEU A 91 -6.07 2.75 -6.12
CA LEU A 91 -5.89 4.11 -5.61
C LEU A 91 -6.43 4.26 -4.19
N HIS A 92 -7.59 3.65 -3.91
CA HIS A 92 -8.14 3.62 -2.56
C HIS A 92 -7.20 2.91 -1.60
N LEU A 93 -6.71 1.72 -1.96
CA LEU A 93 -5.73 0.99 -1.16
C LEU A 93 -4.45 1.80 -0.93
N ALA A 94 -3.95 2.50 -1.96
CA ALA A 94 -2.77 3.37 -1.81
C ALA A 94 -3.00 4.49 -0.79
N SER A 95 -4.21 5.07 -0.74
CA SER A 95 -4.58 6.05 0.28
C SER A 95 -4.63 5.42 1.67
N VAL A 96 -5.23 4.23 1.81
CA VAL A 96 -5.34 3.50 3.08
C VAL A 96 -3.95 3.16 3.64
N ILE A 97 -3.10 2.50 2.84
CA ILE A 97 -1.73 2.13 3.25
C ILE A 97 -0.92 3.39 3.55
N SER A 98 -0.99 4.42 2.71
CA SER A 98 -0.23 5.66 2.93
C SER A 98 -0.56 6.31 4.27
N GLN A 99 -1.84 6.35 4.65
CA GLN A 99 -2.26 6.90 5.93
C GLN A 99 -1.86 5.98 7.09
N ARG A 100 -2.18 4.69 7.01
CA ARG A 100 -1.85 3.69 8.04
C ARG A 100 -0.35 3.69 8.35
N GLU A 101 0.49 3.61 7.33
CA GLU A 101 1.94 3.53 7.55
C GLU A 101 2.56 4.86 7.97
N LEU A 102 1.97 5.99 7.60
CA LEU A 102 2.38 7.28 8.15
C LEU A 102 2.15 7.32 9.67
N ASP A 103 1.01 6.80 10.14
CA ASP A 103 0.66 6.76 11.56
C ASP A 103 1.56 5.76 12.32
N ASN A 104 1.81 4.58 11.75
CA ASN A 104 2.77 3.61 12.30
C ASN A 104 4.20 4.18 12.40
N ILE A 105 4.66 4.91 11.37
CA ILE A 105 5.96 5.60 11.40
C ILE A 105 6.01 6.64 12.53
N LYS A 106 4.94 7.43 12.72
CA LYS A 106 4.88 8.43 13.79
C LYS A 106 4.79 7.80 15.19
N ALA A 107 4.17 6.63 15.30
CA ALA A 107 4.09 5.85 16.53
C ALA A 107 5.42 5.16 16.88
N GLY A 108 6.38 5.10 15.95
CA GLY A 108 7.69 4.49 16.17
C GLY A 108 7.74 2.99 15.91
N GLU A 109 6.72 2.40 15.26
CA GLU A 109 6.63 0.96 14.98
C GLU A 109 7.81 0.42 14.14
N TYR A 110 8.49 1.30 13.42
CA TYR A 110 9.65 0.98 12.58
C TYR A 110 10.98 1.43 13.16
N ASP A 111 11.02 1.85 14.42
CA ASP A 111 12.28 2.21 15.06
C ASP A 111 13.00 0.94 15.50
N ALA A 112 14.31 0.89 15.24
CA ALA A 112 15.11 -0.23 15.71
C ALA A 112 14.98 -0.31 17.24
N PRO A 113 14.79 -1.52 17.82
CA PRO A 113 14.75 -1.66 19.26
C PRO A 113 16.03 -1.07 19.84
N LYS A 114 15.88 -0.18 20.83
CA LYS A 114 17.00 0.42 21.54
C LYS A 114 17.72 -0.68 22.33
N GLY A 115 18.69 -1.37 21.71
CA GLY A 115 19.60 -2.25 22.44
C GLY A 115 19.97 -3.62 21.85
N THR A 116 20.27 -3.73 20.56
CA THR A 116 21.18 -4.80 20.10
C THR A 116 22.38 -4.19 19.41
N VAL A 117 23.26 -3.63 20.23
CA VAL A 117 24.68 -3.50 19.89
C VAL A 117 25.25 -4.92 20.04
N SER A 118 25.73 -5.52 18.95
CA SER A 118 26.75 -6.58 19.05
C SER A 118 28.12 -5.91 19.12
#